data_AF-A0A968YLL1-F1
#
_entry.id   AF-A0A968YLL1-F1
#
_cell.length_a   1.000
_cell.length_b   1.000
_cell.length_c   1.000
_cell.angle_alpha   90.00
_cell.angle_beta   90.00
_cell.angle_gamma   90.00
#
_symmetry.space_group_name_H-M   'P 1'
#
loop_
_entity.id
_entity.type
_entity.pdbx_description
1 polymer ?
#
loop_
_entity_poly.entity_id
_entity_poly.type
_entity_poly.pdbx_seq_one_letter_code
_entity_poly.pdbx_strand_id
1 'polypeptide(L)'
;MKQKAKPRIAFLREKAGLTQLELSRLVGVTESTIQNWESGRTGTDHIERIIRFCKALNCQVEDLIQHTSDSPDEPAAKPSSLSEIHHLLGTDELSLTPSLKSEAAQTR
;
A
#
# COMPACT_ATOMS: atom_id res chain seq x y z
N MET A 1 0.35 -2.13 46.03
CA MET A 1 -0.65 -2.90 45.25
C MET A 1 -0.53 -2.50 43.79
N LYS A 2 -0.29 -3.43 42.85
CA LYS A 2 -0.24 -3.10 41.41
C LYS A 2 -1.66 -2.79 40.95
N GLN A 3 -1.97 -1.55 40.60
CA GLN A 3 -3.23 -1.23 39.92
C GLN A 3 -3.23 -1.94 38.57
N LYS A 4 -4.29 -2.71 38.28
CA LYS A 4 -4.46 -3.35 36.97
C LYS A 4 -5.18 -2.36 36.06
N ALA A 5 -4.58 -1.98 34.95
CA ALA A 5 -5.24 -1.10 34.00
C ALA A 5 -6.49 -1.76 33.41
N LYS A 6 -7.54 -0.95 33.26
CA LYS A 6 -8.79 -1.34 32.62
C LYS A 6 -8.85 -0.71 31.21
N PRO A 7 -9.08 -1.50 30.15
CA PRO A 7 -9.30 -0.95 28.82
C PRO A 7 -10.48 0.02 28.80
N ARG A 8 -10.35 1.11 28.05
CA ARG A 8 -11.44 2.11 27.84
C ARG A 8 -12.06 2.03 26.45
N ILE A 9 -11.67 1.04 25.64
CA ILE A 9 -12.05 0.93 24.23
C ILE A 9 -13.57 0.79 24.08
N ALA A 10 -14.23 -0.07 24.86
CA ALA A 10 -15.68 -0.26 24.80
C ALA A 10 -16.46 1.04 25.04
N PHE A 11 -16.08 1.80 26.08
CA PHE A 11 -16.70 3.10 26.39
C PHE A 11 -16.54 4.10 25.24
N LEU A 12 -15.36 4.16 24.61
CA LEU A 12 -15.10 5.07 23.49
C LEU A 12 -15.87 4.66 22.23
N ARG A 13 -15.93 3.34 21.96
CA ARG A 13 -16.70 2.76 20.85
C ARG A 13 -18.19 3.09 21.00
N GLU A 14 -18.76 2.86 22.17
CA GLU A 14 -20.18 3.14 22.46
C GLU A 14 -20.50 4.63 22.37
N LYS A 15 -19.59 5.49 22.87
CA LYS A 15 -19.73 6.94 22.74
C LYS A 15 -19.72 7.39 21.28
N ALA A 16 -19.00 6.68 20.41
CA ALA A 16 -19.00 6.92 18.96
C ALA A 16 -20.20 6.28 18.23
N GLY A 17 -21.08 5.56 18.93
CA GLY A 17 -22.25 4.90 18.33
C GLY A 17 -21.91 3.67 17.49
N LEU A 18 -20.76 3.05 17.70
CA LEU A 18 -20.26 1.93 16.88
C LEU A 18 -20.52 0.57 17.55
N THR A 19 -20.82 -0.43 16.73
CA THR A 19 -20.74 -1.86 17.09
C THR A 19 -19.29 -2.35 17.08
N GLN A 20 -19.03 -3.51 17.71
CA GLN A 20 -17.69 -4.11 17.71
C GLN A 20 -17.23 -4.45 16.29
N LEU A 21 -18.14 -4.97 15.45
CA LEU A 21 -17.89 -5.27 14.03
C LEU A 21 -17.55 -4.02 13.21
N GLU A 22 -18.23 -2.89 13.43
CA GLU A 22 -17.92 -1.64 12.72
C GLU A 22 -16.56 -1.09 13.11
N LEU A 23 -16.24 -1.08 14.41
CA LEU A 23 -14.91 -0.67 14.87
C LEU A 23 -13.81 -1.57 14.30
N SER A 24 -14.06 -2.89 14.24
CA SER A 24 -13.08 -3.82 13.71
C SER A 24 -12.76 -3.54 12.24
N ARG A 25 -13.77 -3.20 11.43
CA ARG A 25 -13.60 -2.81 10.02
C ARG A 25 -12.80 -1.52 9.87
N LEU A 26 -13.06 -0.51 10.71
CA LEU A 26 -12.34 0.77 10.68
C LEU A 26 -10.86 0.62 11.07
N VAL A 27 -10.56 -0.28 12.00
CA VAL A 27 -9.20 -0.51 12.50
C VAL A 27 -8.43 -1.54 11.64
N GLY A 28 -9.13 -2.34 10.83
CA GLY A 28 -8.52 -3.39 10.01
C GLY A 28 -8.20 -4.66 10.79
N VAL A 29 -9.01 -5.01 11.79
CA VAL A 29 -8.86 -6.22 12.61
C VAL A 29 -10.17 -7.02 12.69
N THR A 30 -10.12 -8.22 13.28
CA THR A 30 -11.33 -9.04 13.48
C THR A 30 -12.18 -8.51 14.63
N GLU A 31 -13.49 -8.79 14.61
CA GLU A 31 -14.39 -8.46 15.72
C GLU A 31 -13.95 -9.12 17.04
N SER A 32 -13.46 -10.37 16.98
CA SER A 32 -12.91 -11.07 18.15
C SER A 32 -11.68 -10.36 18.73
N THR A 33 -10.84 -9.75 17.89
CA THR A 33 -9.71 -8.93 18.33
C THR A 33 -10.20 -7.73 19.16
N ILE A 34 -11.21 -7.01 18.68
CA ILE A 34 -11.84 -5.90 19.41
C ILE A 34 -12.41 -6.39 20.75
N GLN A 35 -13.17 -7.48 20.75
CA GLN A 35 -13.72 -8.07 21.98
C GLN A 35 -12.62 -8.42 23.00
N ASN A 36 -11.49 -8.97 22.56
CA ASN A 36 -10.36 -9.32 23.42
C ASN A 36 -9.65 -8.10 24.00
N TRP A 37 -9.55 -7.01 23.22
CA TRP A 37 -9.02 -5.73 23.72
C TRP A 37 -9.98 -5.07 24.72
N GLU A 38 -11.28 -5.09 24.46
CA GLU A 38 -12.31 -4.51 25.35
C GLU A 38 -12.43 -5.26 26.68
N SER A 39 -12.30 -6.58 26.65
CA SER A 39 -12.30 -7.42 27.86
C SER A 39 -10.98 -7.39 28.63
N GLY A 40 -9.92 -6.78 28.07
CA GLY A 40 -8.60 -6.73 28.69
C GLY A 40 -7.90 -8.08 28.74
N ARG A 41 -8.33 -9.05 27.92
CA ARG A 41 -7.65 -10.35 27.76
C ARG A 41 -6.30 -10.19 27.09
N THR A 42 -6.18 -9.26 26.13
CA THR A 42 -4.95 -8.98 25.37
C THR A 42 -4.82 -7.49 25.07
N GLY A 43 -3.62 -7.02 24.74
CA GLY A 43 -3.36 -5.69 24.15
C GLY A 43 -3.26 -4.52 25.14
N THR A 44 -3.76 -4.66 26.38
CA THR A 44 -3.68 -3.58 27.39
C THR A 44 -2.24 -3.25 27.77
N ASP A 45 -1.41 -4.27 27.92
CA ASP A 45 0.03 -4.18 28.19
C ASP A 45 0.79 -3.48 27.04
N HIS A 46 0.38 -3.76 25.80
CA HIS A 46 0.94 -3.12 24.62
C HIS A 46 0.62 -1.62 24.58
N ILE A 47 -0.64 -1.25 24.84
CA ILE A 47 -1.08 0.15 24.91
C ILE A 47 -0.33 0.90 26.04
N GLU A 48 -0.18 0.31 27.22
CA GLU A 48 0.61 0.91 28.30
C GLU A 48 2.08 1.14 27.92
N ARG A 49 2.66 0.23 27.13
CA ARG A 49 4.03 0.36 26.65
C ARG A 49 4.16 1.49 25.63
N ILE A 50 3.22 1.62 24.70
CA ILE A 50 3.15 2.76 23.77
C ILE A 50 3.05 4.08 24.53
N ILE A 51 2.16 4.18 25.52
CA ILE A 51 2.03 5.38 26.36
C ILE A 51 3.37 5.71 27.05
N ARG A 52 4.11 4.69 27.52
CA ARG A 52 5.44 4.89 28.11
C ARG A 52 6.46 5.40 27.10
N PHE A 53 6.44 4.92 25.86
CA PHE A 53 7.30 5.47 24.79
C PHE A 53 7.01 6.94 24.54
N CYS A 54 5.74 7.30 24.29
CA CYS A 54 5.32 8.68 24.05
C CYS A 54 5.74 9.62 25.19
N LYS A 55 5.58 9.19 26.45
CA LYS A 55 6.01 9.96 27.62
C LYS A 55 7.52 10.11 27.72
N ALA A 56 8.27 9.03 27.46
CA ALA A 56 9.73 9.04 27.56
C ALA A 56 10.39 9.90 26.46
N LEU A 57 9.78 9.94 25.28
CA LEU A 57 10.28 10.66 24.11
C LEU A 57 9.63 12.03 23.91
N ASN A 58 8.65 12.38 24.74
CA ASN A 58 7.84 13.60 24.60
C ASN A 58 7.25 13.77 23.20
N CYS A 59 6.61 12.71 22.68
CA CYS A 59 6.03 12.65 21.35
C CYS A 59 4.59 12.10 21.38
N GLN A 60 3.86 12.23 20.28
CA GLN A 60 2.57 11.54 20.07
C GLN A 60 2.78 10.11 19.57
N VAL A 61 1.71 9.33 19.43
CA VAL A 61 1.80 7.93 19.00
C VAL A 61 2.18 7.82 17.53
N GLU A 62 1.72 8.75 16.70
CA GLU A 62 2.00 8.85 15.27
C GLU A 62 3.50 9.06 15.00
N ASP A 63 4.19 9.74 15.92
CA ASP A 63 5.64 9.99 15.81
C ASP A 63 6.49 8.72 15.99
N LEU A 64 5.92 7.62 16.47
CA LEU A 64 6.64 6.37 16.71
C LEU A 64 6.86 5.54 15.43
N ILE A 65 6.21 5.89 14.31
CA ILE A 65 6.24 5.12 13.07
C ILE A 65 6.50 6.05 11.89
N GLN A 66 7.51 5.74 11.08
CA GLN A 66 7.75 6.35 9.78
C GLN A 66 7.42 5.34 8.69
N HIS A 67 6.51 5.70 7.78
CA HIS A 67 6.31 4.93 6.56
C HIS A 67 7.36 5.35 5.53
N THR A 68 8.26 4.44 5.16
CA THR A 68 9.06 4.60 3.94
C THR A 68 8.20 4.04 2.82
N SER A 69 7.87 4.87 1.84
CA SER A 69 7.45 4.32 0.56
C SER A 69 8.73 3.94 -0.15
N ASP A 70 9.06 2.65 -0.18
CA ASP A 70 9.96 2.13 -1.20
C ASP A 70 9.19 2.14 -2.53
N SER A 71 8.77 3.32 -2.99
CA SER A 71 8.69 3.51 -4.42
C SER A 71 10.12 3.75 -4.85
N PRO A 72 10.78 2.80 -5.55
CA PRO A 72 11.78 3.26 -6.49
C PRO A 72 11.03 4.26 -7.36
N ASP A 73 11.34 5.55 -7.21
CA ASP A 73 11.31 6.47 -8.33
C ASP A 73 12.21 5.84 -9.39
N GLU A 74 11.65 4.89 -10.12
CA GLU A 74 12.13 4.50 -11.43
C GLU A 74 12.15 5.80 -12.23
N PRO A 75 13.31 6.31 -12.69
CA PRO A 75 13.31 7.01 -13.95
C PRO A 75 13.10 5.92 -15.02
N ALA A 76 11.90 5.34 -15.05
CA ALA A 76 11.41 4.61 -16.20
C ALA A 76 11.29 5.69 -17.28
N ALA A 77 12.38 5.89 -18.01
CA ALA A 77 12.44 6.67 -19.21
C ALA A 77 11.36 6.13 -20.12
N LYS A 78 10.18 6.75 -20.06
CA LYS A 78 9.17 6.59 -21.09
C LYS A 78 9.89 6.93 -22.39
N PRO A 79 9.84 6.07 -23.41
CA PRO A 79 10.48 6.38 -24.67
C PRO A 79 9.98 7.74 -25.14
N SER A 80 10.94 8.65 -25.35
CA SER A 80 10.70 10.07 -25.58
C SER A 80 10.21 10.34 -27.01
N SER A 81 10.22 9.31 -27.85
CA SER A 81 9.79 9.34 -29.24
C SER A 81 9.14 8.03 -29.69
N LEU A 82 8.24 8.10 -30.67
CA LEU A 82 7.69 6.91 -31.34
C LEU A 82 8.77 6.07 -32.03
N SER A 83 9.85 6.70 -32.52
CA SER A 83 11.01 6.01 -33.08
C SER A 83 11.74 5.13 -32.06
N GLU A 84 11.88 5.59 -30.82
CA GLU A 84 12.46 4.76 -29.74
C GLU A 84 11.58 3.57 -29.40
N ILE A 85 10.25 3.73 -29.49
CA ILE A 85 9.30 2.62 -29.32
C ILE A 85 9.46 1.59 -30.44
N HIS A 86 9.51 2.03 -31.70
CA HIS A 86 9.60 1.14 -32.85
C HIS A 86 10.93 0.37 -32.90
N HIS A 87 12.03 1.03 -32.52
CA HIS A 87 13.34 0.40 -32.40
C HIS A 87 13.37 -0.68 -31.32
N LEU A 88 12.81 -0.38 -30.13
CA LEU A 88 12.78 -1.30 -29.00
C LEU A 88 11.89 -2.52 -29.25
N LEU A 89 10.82 -2.35 -30.04
CA LEU A 89 9.91 -3.43 -30.45
C LEU A 89 10.38 -4.17 -31.70
N GLY A 90 11.49 -3.76 -32.33
CA GLY A 90 12.02 -4.37 -33.54
C GLY A 90 11.09 -4.22 -34.76
N THR A 91 10.23 -3.19 -34.78
CA THR A 91 9.22 -2.97 -35.83
C THR A 91 9.68 -1.99 -36.92
N ASP A 92 10.97 -1.64 -36.97
CA ASP A 92 11.51 -0.64 -37.90
C ASP A 92 11.51 -1.07 -39.38
N GLU A 93 11.28 -2.34 -39.70
CA GLU A 93 11.06 -2.75 -41.09
C GLU A 93 9.58 -2.76 -41.44
N LEU A 94 9.15 -1.69 -42.13
CA LEU A 94 8.40 -1.74 -43.39
C LEU A 94 7.95 -0.33 -43.77
N SER A 95 8.87 0.48 -44.30
CA SER A 95 8.50 1.64 -45.14
C SER A 95 8.99 1.41 -46.57
N LEU A 96 8.09 0.81 -47.36
CA LEU A 96 7.82 1.03 -48.78
C LEU A 96 9.01 1.45 -49.69
N THR A 97 9.47 0.51 -50.53
CA THR A 97 9.88 0.84 -51.90
C THR A 97 8.71 0.52 -52.85
N PRO A 98 8.29 1.43 -53.74
CA PRO A 98 7.22 1.16 -54.68
C PRO A 98 7.73 0.35 -55.88
N SER A 99 6.92 -0.65 -56.23
CA SER A 99 6.91 -1.45 -57.45
C SER A 99 7.42 -0.74 -58.72
N LEU A 100 8.38 -1.36 -59.41
CA LEU A 100 8.57 -1.22 -60.87
C LEU A 100 8.50 -2.61 -61.52
N LYS A 101 7.52 -2.75 -62.41
CA LYS A 101 7.26 -3.93 -63.26
C LYS A 101 8.39 -4.14 -64.27
N SER A 102 8.71 -5.41 -64.57
CA SER A 102 9.15 -5.82 -65.91
C SER A 102 8.80 -7.29 -66.14
N GLU A 103 7.83 -7.51 -67.03
CA GLU A 103 7.67 -8.76 -67.79
C GLU A 103 8.94 -9.07 -68.59
N ALA A 104 9.29 -10.35 -68.74
CA ALA A 104 9.68 -10.92 -70.02
C ALA A 104 9.77 -12.46 -69.92
N ALA A 105 9.10 -13.10 -70.86
CA ALA A 105 9.03 -14.54 -71.09
C ALA A 105 10.30 -15.13 -71.74
N GLN A 106 10.24 -16.45 -72.00
CA GLN A 106 11.03 -17.29 -72.93
C GLN A 106 12.13 -18.12 -72.26
N THR A 107 11.91 -19.42 -72.04
CA THR A 107 11.95 -20.53 -73.02
C THR A 107 13.34 -20.74 -73.61
N ARG A 108 14.07 -21.75 -73.12
CA ARG A 108 14.59 -22.87 -73.91
C ARG A 108 15.12 -23.99 -73.03
#